data_AF-A0AAE0Q8W9-F1
#
_entry.id   AF-A0AAE0Q8W9-F1
#
_cell.length_a   1.000
_cell.length_b   1.000
_cell.length_c   1.000
_cell.angle_alpha   90.00
_cell.angle_beta   90.00
_cell.angle_gamma   90.00
#
_symmetry.space_group_name_H-M   'P 1'
#
loop_
_entity.id
_entity.type
_entity.pdbx_description
1 polymer ?
#
loop_
_entity_poly.entity_id
_entity_poly.type
_entity_poly.pdbx_seq_one_letter_code
_entity_poly.pdbx_strand_id
1 'polypeptide(L)'
;MQWVHEAPSSGHPGIHRSTQRARCRFCWPSLGMDLEGYVQACPTCAQSRASRQVPEGLLEPLPTPQFLWSHLSVDFLTDLPDSGEFTMVMVVVDRFSKGCKLIPLKGSPTAMQTAEAMFQHVFRNFGLPKDIVSDRGPQFTSRVWGSLCARLGISISLSSGYHPQSNGQAERLNQEIGRFLISYCSME
;
A
#
# COMPACT_ATOMS: atom_id res chain seq x y z
N MET A 1 21.24 16.98 0.59
CA MET A 1 19.90 16.62 1.10
C MET A 1 18.93 16.31 -0.03
N GLN A 2 18.77 17.21 -1.02
CA GLN A 2 17.93 17.01 -2.21
C GLN A 2 18.03 15.61 -2.83
N TRP A 3 19.23 15.14 -3.19
CA TRP A 3 19.39 13.80 -3.77
C TRP A 3 18.86 12.65 -2.89
N VAL A 4 18.97 12.77 -1.57
CA VAL A 4 18.53 11.74 -0.61
C VAL A 4 17.02 11.79 -0.40
N HIS A 5 16.41 12.97 -0.46
CA HIS A 5 15.01 13.20 -0.10
C HIS A 5 14.09 13.47 -1.29
N GLU A 6 14.44 14.42 -2.15
CA GLU A 6 13.61 14.99 -3.22
C GLU A 6 13.87 14.40 -4.60
N ALA A 7 14.93 13.58 -4.79
CA ALA A 7 15.05 12.90 -6.07
C ALA A 7 13.77 12.05 -6.32
N PRO A 8 13.20 12.01 -7.54
CA PRO A 8 12.00 11.22 -7.81
C PRO A 8 12.16 9.75 -7.42
N SER A 9 13.36 9.19 -7.62
CA SER A 9 13.73 7.82 -7.23
C SER A 9 13.91 7.62 -5.71
N SER A 10 13.90 8.69 -4.93
CA SER A 10 13.99 8.66 -3.47
C SER A 10 12.62 8.63 -2.81
N GLY A 11 11.62 9.32 -3.36
CA GLY A 11 10.23 9.26 -2.90
C GLY A 11 10.01 9.80 -1.50
N HIS A 12 10.69 10.91 -1.16
CA HIS A 12 10.50 11.62 0.11
C HIS A 12 10.54 10.73 1.37
N PRO A 13 11.64 9.97 1.57
CA PRO A 13 11.76 9.09 2.72
C PRO A 13 11.74 9.91 4.01
N GLY A 14 11.09 9.36 5.04
CA GLY A 14 11.09 9.95 6.39
C GLY A 14 12.50 10.11 6.97
N ILE A 15 12.61 10.90 8.04
CA ILE A 15 13.88 11.33 8.65
C ILE A 15 14.86 10.16 8.86
N HIS A 16 14.38 9.05 9.44
CA HIS A 16 15.22 7.88 9.71
C HIS A 16 15.80 7.24 8.43
N ARG A 17 14.96 6.97 7.42
CA ARG A 17 15.40 6.39 6.14
C ARG A 17 16.33 7.35 5.38
N SER A 18 16.01 8.64 5.39
CA SER A 18 16.87 9.69 4.82
C SER A 18 18.25 9.70 5.49
N THR A 19 18.29 9.64 6.82
CA THR A 19 19.54 9.61 7.59
C THR A 19 20.37 8.37 7.29
N GLN A 20 19.74 7.19 7.27
CA GLN A 20 20.41 5.94 6.94
C GLN A 20 21.02 5.98 5.53
N ARG A 21 20.26 6.46 4.54
CA ARG A 21 20.72 6.56 3.16
C ARG A 21 21.87 7.57 2.99
N ALA A 22 21.80 8.70 3.69
CA ALA A 22 22.87 9.70 3.66
C ALA A 22 24.16 9.20 4.32
N ARG A 23 24.06 8.52 5.46
CA ARG A 23 25.20 7.96 6.20
C ARG A 23 26.02 6.95 5.40
N CYS A 24 25.42 6.30 4.41
CA CYS A 24 26.16 5.38 3.52
C CYS A 24 27.16 6.09 2.59
N ARG A 25 27.07 7.41 2.43
CA ARG A 25 27.89 8.17 1.47
C ARG A 25 28.54 9.42 2.03
N PHE A 26 27.99 9.97 3.11
CA PHE A 26 28.45 11.22 3.69
C PHE A 26 28.52 11.12 5.21
N CYS A 27 29.47 11.84 5.81
CA CYS A 27 29.65 11.89 7.25
C CYS A 27 30.03 13.32 7.67
N TRP A 28 29.22 13.93 8.52
CA TRP A 28 29.56 15.16 9.24
C TRP A 28 28.77 15.25 10.56
N PRO A 29 29.23 16.04 11.55
CA PRO A 29 28.69 16.00 12.92
C PRO A 29 27.18 16.26 13.04
N SER A 30 26.65 17.21 12.26
CA SER A 30 25.24 17.64 12.30
C SER A 30 24.34 16.95 11.27
N LEU A 31 24.82 15.93 10.53
CA LEU A 31 24.09 15.30 9.42
C LEU A 31 22.64 14.94 9.76
N GLY A 32 22.41 14.35 10.94
CA GLY A 32 21.08 13.97 11.38
C GLY A 32 20.16 15.18 11.62
N MET A 33 20.67 16.21 12.30
CA MET A 33 19.91 17.45 12.58
C MET A 33 19.60 18.22 11.29
N ASP A 34 20.57 18.31 10.40
CA ASP A 34 20.40 19.00 9.11
C ASP A 34 19.36 18.29 8.24
N LEU A 35 19.36 16.95 8.22
CA LEU A 35 18.34 16.16 7.51
C LEU A 35 16.96 16.27 8.14
N GLU A 36 16.88 16.26 9.47
CA GLU A 36 15.62 16.43 10.16
C GLU A 36 14.99 17.78 9.84
N GLY A 37 15.75 18.88 9.96
CA GLY A 37 15.28 20.21 9.59
C GLY A 37 14.84 20.28 8.13
N TYR A 38 15.60 19.67 7.23
CA TYR A 38 15.28 19.62 5.80
C TYR A 38 13.96 18.87 5.51
N VAL A 39 13.79 17.67 6.07
CA VAL A 39 12.60 16.84 5.84
C VAL A 39 11.36 17.48 6.48
N GLN A 40 11.50 18.12 7.64
CA GLN A 40 10.38 18.82 8.30
C GLN A 40 9.92 20.06 7.52
N ALA A 41 10.84 20.77 6.85
CA ALA A 41 10.53 21.93 6.02
C ALA A 41 9.99 21.58 4.62
N CYS A 42 9.93 20.30 4.25
CA CYS A 42 9.55 19.88 2.90
C CYS A 42 8.04 20.08 2.64
N PRO A 43 7.64 20.92 1.64
CA PRO A 43 6.24 21.21 1.36
C PRO A 43 5.47 19.98 0.85
N THR A 44 6.08 19.15 0.01
CA THR A 44 5.47 17.90 -0.51
C THR A 44 5.18 16.90 0.62
N CYS A 45 6.09 16.78 1.59
CA CYS A 45 5.88 15.96 2.78
C CYS A 45 4.77 16.52 3.68
N ALA A 46 4.67 17.84 3.79
CA ALA A 46 3.62 18.48 4.58
C ALA A 46 2.23 18.21 3.98
N GLN A 47 2.10 18.26 2.66
CA GLN A 47 0.84 17.99 1.95
C GLN A 47 0.41 16.52 2.00
N SER A 48 1.36 15.57 1.96
CA SER A 48 1.10 14.12 1.95
C SER A 48 0.97 13.48 3.35
N ARG A 49 1.04 14.27 4.43
CA ARG A 49 0.93 13.77 5.81
C ARG A 49 -0.52 13.38 6.14
N ALA A 50 -0.80 12.08 6.11
CA ALA A 50 -1.99 11.54 6.74
C ALA A 50 -1.94 11.71 8.27
N SER A 51 -3.07 12.09 8.88
CA SER A 51 -3.25 12.16 10.34
C SER A 51 -3.01 10.78 10.95
N ARG A 52 -2.04 10.69 11.89
CA ARG A 52 -1.78 9.46 12.65
C ARG A 52 -2.70 9.45 13.86
N GLN A 53 -3.85 8.80 13.75
CA GLN A 53 -4.59 8.38 14.94
C GLN A 53 -3.99 7.06 15.45
N VAL A 54 -3.81 6.98 16.77
CA VAL A 54 -3.46 5.72 17.44
C VAL A 54 -4.71 4.85 17.40
N PRO A 55 -4.69 3.65 16.81
CA PRO A 55 -5.88 2.82 16.79
C PRO A 55 -6.15 2.29 18.21
N GLU A 56 -7.34 2.57 18.74
CA GLU A 56 -7.83 2.06 20.03
C GLU A 56 -8.39 0.64 19.85
N GLY A 57 -7.95 -0.32 20.67
CA GLY A 57 -8.51 -1.69 20.68
C GLY A 57 -7.53 -2.78 21.10
N LEU A 58 -8.08 -3.93 21.55
CA LEU A 58 -7.34 -5.17 21.76
C LEU A 58 -7.11 -5.87 20.41
N LEU A 59 -5.89 -6.35 20.20
CA LEU A 59 -5.46 -6.97 18.95
C LEU A 59 -6.07 -8.37 18.78
N GLU A 60 -6.85 -8.57 17.71
CA GLU A 60 -7.17 -9.93 17.23
C GLU A 60 -6.37 -10.19 15.93
N PRO A 61 -5.20 -10.84 16.02
CA PRO A 61 -4.33 -11.02 14.86
C PRO A 61 -4.93 -12.02 13.88
N LEU A 62 -4.83 -11.70 12.58
CA LEU A 62 -5.13 -12.66 11.53
C LEU A 62 -4.18 -13.87 11.61
N PRO A 63 -4.60 -15.06 11.15
CA PRO A 63 -3.73 -16.22 11.11
C PRO A 63 -2.46 -15.90 10.31
N THR A 64 -1.33 -16.33 10.89
CA THR A 64 -0.02 -16.11 10.27
C THR A 64 0.10 -16.99 9.02
N PRO A 65 0.35 -16.39 7.84
CA PRO A 65 0.52 -17.16 6.61
C PRO A 65 1.74 -18.08 6.70
N GLN A 66 1.67 -19.26 6.08
CA GLN A 66 2.78 -20.23 6.06
C GLN A 66 3.45 -20.36 4.68
N PHE A 67 2.80 -19.87 3.63
CA PHE A 67 3.25 -20.02 2.25
C PHE A 67 3.15 -18.69 1.50
N LEU A 68 4.08 -18.47 0.57
CA LEU A 68 4.07 -17.33 -0.35
C LEU A 68 2.71 -17.24 -1.08
N TRP A 69 2.18 -16.03 -1.20
CA TRP A 69 0.94 -15.71 -1.94
C TRP A 69 -0.33 -16.46 -1.48
N SER A 70 -0.28 -17.15 -0.34
CA SER A 70 -1.42 -17.90 0.18
C SER A 70 -2.45 -17.01 0.90
N HIS A 71 -2.02 -15.87 1.43
CA HIS A 71 -2.89 -14.94 2.15
C HIS A 71 -2.61 -13.53 1.64
N LEU A 72 -3.60 -12.94 0.99
CA LEU A 72 -3.46 -11.65 0.34
C LEU A 72 -4.20 -10.58 1.13
N SER A 73 -3.69 -9.35 1.06
CA SER A 73 -4.43 -8.14 1.35
C SER A 73 -4.65 -7.40 0.04
N VAL A 74 -5.86 -6.97 -0.23
CA VAL A 74 -6.22 -6.19 -1.41
C VAL A 74 -6.84 -4.88 -0.98
N ASP A 75 -6.39 -3.79 -1.57
CA ASP A 75 -6.86 -2.44 -1.29
C ASP A 75 -6.86 -1.59 -2.56
N PHE A 76 -7.60 -0.49 -2.54
CA PHE A 76 -7.65 0.48 -3.63
C PHE A 76 -7.11 1.82 -3.15
N LEU A 77 -5.96 2.23 -3.68
CA LEU A 77 -5.46 3.58 -3.49
C LEU A 77 -6.18 4.52 -4.44
N THR A 78 -7.06 5.34 -3.87
CA THR A 78 -7.75 6.45 -4.53
C THR A 78 -7.01 7.76 -4.24
N ASP A 79 -7.50 8.87 -4.82
CA ASP A 79 -7.00 10.23 -4.56
C ASP A 79 -5.52 10.42 -4.92
N LEU A 80 -5.08 9.68 -5.94
CA LEU A 80 -3.78 9.87 -6.57
C LEU A 80 -3.92 10.93 -7.68
N PRO A 81 -2.87 11.71 -7.97
CA PRO A 81 -2.84 12.55 -9.16
C PRO A 81 -3.05 11.69 -10.42
N ASP A 82 -3.86 12.20 -11.35
CA ASP A 82 -4.13 11.50 -12.59
C ASP A 82 -2.84 11.28 -13.40
N SER A 83 -2.62 10.05 -13.85
CA SER A 83 -1.52 9.70 -14.73
C SER A 83 -2.07 9.19 -16.06
N GLY A 84 -2.26 10.12 -17.00
CA GLY A 84 -2.91 9.84 -18.27
C GLY A 84 -4.38 9.44 -18.06
N GLU A 85 -4.70 8.17 -18.32
CA GLU A 85 -6.05 7.62 -18.13
C GLU A 85 -6.23 6.87 -16.81
N PHE A 86 -5.18 6.79 -15.98
CA PHE A 86 -5.20 6.05 -14.72
C PHE A 86 -5.40 6.99 -13.53
N THR A 87 -6.39 6.68 -12.70
CA THR A 87 -6.83 7.52 -11.58
C THR A 87 -6.74 6.80 -10.23
N MET A 88 -6.48 5.50 -10.24
CA MET A 88 -6.35 4.70 -9.01
C MET A 88 -5.43 3.50 -9.21
N VAL A 89 -4.99 2.92 -8.10
CA VAL A 89 -4.13 1.72 -8.10
C VAL A 89 -4.74 0.65 -7.20
N MET A 90 -4.93 -0.56 -7.74
CA MET A 90 -5.20 -1.74 -6.93
C MET A 90 -3.89 -2.28 -6.38
N VAL A 91 -3.81 -2.36 -5.05
CA VAL A 91 -2.64 -2.85 -4.32
C VAL A 91 -2.94 -4.22 -3.78
N VAL A 92 -2.15 -5.21 -4.21
CA VAL A 92 -2.23 -6.59 -3.72
C VAL A 92 -0.95 -6.91 -2.96
N VAL A 93 -1.05 -7.22 -1.68
CA VAL A 93 0.07 -7.49 -0.80
C VAL A 93 0.02 -8.94 -0.34
N ASP A 94 1.12 -9.67 -0.53
CA ASP A 94 1.32 -10.97 0.10
C ASP A 94 1.64 -10.77 1.58
N ARG A 95 0.75 -11.25 2.46
CA ARG A 95 0.93 -11.11 3.91
C ARG A 95 2.11 -11.95 4.42
N PHE A 96 2.60 -12.95 3.66
CA PHE A 96 3.80 -13.71 4.04
C PHE A 96 5.08 -12.92 3.76
N SER A 97 5.40 -12.69 2.48
CA SER A 97 6.69 -12.10 2.06
C SER A 97 6.74 -10.58 2.11
N LYS A 98 5.59 -9.91 2.23
CA LYS A 98 5.44 -8.45 2.03
C LYS A 98 5.68 -8.00 0.58
N GLY A 99 5.79 -8.94 -0.36
CA GLY A 99 5.76 -8.62 -1.78
C GLY A 99 4.43 -7.98 -2.16
N CYS A 100 4.45 -7.04 -3.10
CA CYS A 100 3.24 -6.37 -3.58
C CYS A 100 3.14 -6.36 -5.11
N LYS A 101 1.91 -6.27 -5.60
CA LYS A 101 1.57 -5.92 -6.98
C LYS A 101 0.75 -4.64 -6.99
N LEU A 102 1.18 -3.72 -7.84
CA LEU A 102 0.51 -2.45 -8.11
C LEU A 102 -0.08 -2.54 -9.51
N ILE A 103 -1.40 -2.44 -9.59
CA ILE A 103 -2.15 -2.59 -10.84
C ILE A 103 -2.90 -1.27 -11.08
N PRO A 104 -2.49 -0.47 -12.08
CA PRO A 104 -3.13 0.81 -12.36
C PRO A 104 -4.51 0.58 -12.99
N LEU A 105 -5.49 1.39 -12.61
CA LEU A 105 -6.87 1.30 -13.08
C LEU A 105 -7.38 2.69 -13.51
N LYS A 106 -8.29 2.71 -14.50
CA LYS A 106 -8.86 3.93 -15.09
C LYS A 106 -9.99 4.57 -14.26
N GLY A 107 -10.23 4.04 -13.07
CA GLY A 107 -11.34 4.40 -12.21
C GLY A 107 -11.87 3.19 -11.45
N SER A 108 -12.88 3.42 -10.62
CA SER A 108 -13.40 2.42 -9.69
C SER A 108 -13.90 1.18 -10.44
N PRO A 109 -13.26 0.01 -10.27
CA PRO A 109 -13.63 -1.17 -11.02
C PRO A 109 -14.94 -1.75 -10.49
N THR A 110 -15.69 -2.40 -11.37
CA THR A 110 -16.74 -3.34 -10.96
C THR A 110 -16.12 -4.57 -10.28
N ALA A 111 -16.93 -5.35 -9.58
CA ALA A 111 -16.48 -6.63 -9.02
C ALA A 111 -15.91 -7.58 -10.08
N MET A 112 -16.48 -7.58 -11.29
CA MET A 112 -15.99 -8.42 -12.38
C MET A 112 -14.65 -7.92 -12.92
N GLN A 113 -14.48 -6.61 -13.09
CA GLN A 113 -13.18 -6.04 -13.47
C GLN A 113 -12.11 -6.29 -12.39
N THR A 114 -12.49 -6.24 -11.11
CA THR A 114 -11.60 -6.59 -9.99
C THR A 114 -11.15 -8.05 -10.07
N ALA A 115 -12.09 -8.98 -10.32
CA ALA A 115 -11.79 -10.39 -10.53
C ALA A 115 -10.88 -10.64 -11.73
N GLU A 116 -11.14 -9.97 -12.85
CA GLU A 116 -10.29 -10.07 -14.05
C GLU A 116 -8.87 -9.58 -13.76
N ALA A 117 -8.73 -8.42 -13.11
CA ALA A 117 -7.42 -7.87 -12.74
C ALA A 117 -6.66 -8.80 -11.79
N MET A 118 -7.34 -9.38 -10.79
CA MET A 118 -6.75 -10.36 -9.88
C MET A 118 -6.30 -11.62 -10.62
N PHE A 119 -7.10 -12.12 -11.57
CA PHE A 119 -6.72 -13.27 -12.37
C PHE A 119 -5.50 -12.99 -13.24
N GLN A 120 -5.53 -11.90 -14.01
CA GLN A 120 -4.49 -11.55 -14.97
C GLN A 120 -3.13 -11.26 -14.32
N HIS A 121 -3.13 -10.55 -13.19
CA HIS A 121 -1.90 -10.01 -12.60
C HIS A 121 -1.41 -10.77 -11.36
N VAL A 122 -2.27 -11.58 -10.73
CA VAL A 122 -1.94 -12.27 -9.49
C VAL A 122 -2.11 -13.79 -9.64
N PHE A 123 -3.34 -14.27 -9.87
CA PHE A 123 -3.60 -15.72 -9.82
C PHE A 123 -2.87 -16.50 -10.91
N ARG A 124 -2.77 -15.92 -12.12
CA ARG A 124 -2.00 -16.51 -13.22
C ARG A 124 -0.52 -16.73 -12.86
N ASN A 125 0.06 -15.86 -12.03
CA ASN A 125 1.50 -15.84 -11.77
C ASN A 125 1.88 -16.58 -10.50
N PHE A 126 1.00 -16.58 -9.50
CA PHE A 126 1.29 -17.11 -8.15
C PHE A 126 0.36 -18.23 -7.70
N GLY A 127 -0.66 -18.56 -8.50
CA GLY A 127 -1.71 -19.49 -8.13
C GLY A 127 -2.83 -18.84 -7.32
N LEU A 128 -3.81 -19.67 -6.95
CA LEU A 128 -4.95 -19.23 -6.15
C LEU A 128 -4.57 -19.09 -4.67
N PRO A 129 -4.93 -17.96 -4.01
CA PRO A 129 -4.71 -17.80 -2.59
C PRO A 129 -5.70 -18.67 -1.79
N LYS A 130 -5.39 -18.89 -0.50
CA LYS A 130 -6.32 -19.49 0.47
C LYS A 130 -7.26 -18.46 1.07
N ASP A 131 -6.78 -17.24 1.27
CA ASP A 131 -7.51 -16.15 1.92
C ASP A 131 -7.20 -14.80 1.27
N ILE A 132 -8.22 -13.97 1.09
CA ILE A 132 -8.13 -12.60 0.65
C ILE A 132 -8.77 -11.70 1.70
N VAL A 133 -7.99 -10.79 2.26
CA VAL A 133 -8.47 -9.70 3.09
C VAL A 133 -8.65 -8.46 2.25
N SER A 134 -9.80 -7.79 2.40
CA SER A 134 -10.09 -6.52 1.75
C SER A 134 -10.93 -5.63 2.66
N ASP A 135 -11.12 -4.37 2.27
CA ASP A 135 -12.13 -3.52 2.90
C ASP A 135 -13.56 -3.97 2.56
N ARG A 136 -14.56 -3.21 3.02
CA ARG A 136 -15.98 -3.44 2.75
C ARG A 136 -16.47 -2.74 1.48
N GLY A 137 -15.58 -2.48 0.53
CA GLY A 137 -15.92 -1.88 -0.75
C GLY A 137 -16.99 -2.70 -1.52
N PRO A 138 -17.78 -2.05 -2.39
CA PRO A 138 -18.84 -2.71 -3.16
C PRO A 138 -18.30 -3.82 -4.07
N GLN A 139 -17.03 -3.75 -4.48
CA GLN A 139 -16.36 -4.76 -5.29
C GLN A 139 -16.25 -6.09 -4.54
N PHE A 140 -15.81 -6.02 -3.27
CA PHE A 140 -15.52 -7.18 -2.43
C PHE A 140 -16.75 -7.71 -1.67
N THR A 141 -17.79 -6.89 -1.50
CA THR A 141 -19.06 -7.31 -0.90
C THR A 141 -20.08 -7.82 -1.94
N SER A 142 -19.76 -7.73 -3.23
CA SER A 142 -20.66 -8.16 -4.30
C SER A 142 -20.91 -9.68 -4.31
N ARG A 143 -22.10 -10.08 -4.75
CA ARG A 143 -22.46 -11.50 -4.95
C ARG A 143 -21.55 -12.19 -5.96
N VAL A 144 -21.12 -11.46 -6.99
CA VAL A 144 -20.23 -11.99 -8.04
C VAL A 144 -18.88 -12.36 -7.45
N TRP A 145 -18.27 -11.46 -6.67
CA TRP A 145 -17.00 -11.70 -6.01
C TRP A 145 -17.07 -12.87 -5.03
N GLY A 146 -18.09 -12.87 -4.16
CA GLY A 146 -18.32 -13.96 -3.20
C GLY A 146 -18.50 -15.32 -3.88
N SER A 147 -19.32 -15.38 -4.94
CA SER A 147 -19.57 -16.62 -5.68
C SER A 147 -18.34 -17.13 -6.41
N LEU A 148 -17.53 -16.21 -6.98
CA LEU A 148 -16.27 -16.56 -7.64
C LEU A 148 -15.28 -17.16 -6.64
N CYS A 149 -15.04 -16.49 -5.51
CA CYS A 149 -14.12 -16.96 -4.49
C CYS A 149 -14.57 -18.32 -3.91
N ALA A 150 -15.87 -18.47 -3.64
CA ALA A 150 -16.42 -19.74 -3.17
C ALA A 150 -16.18 -20.89 -4.17
N ARG A 151 -16.37 -20.65 -5.48
CA ARG A 151 -16.09 -21.64 -6.53
C ARG A 151 -14.61 -21.98 -6.66
N LEU A 152 -13.73 -21.02 -6.37
CA LEU A 152 -12.28 -21.19 -6.40
C LEU A 152 -11.71 -21.73 -5.09
N GLY A 153 -12.53 -21.93 -4.05
CA GLY A 153 -12.08 -22.36 -2.72
C GLY A 153 -11.29 -21.29 -1.95
N ILE A 154 -11.50 -20.02 -2.27
CA ILE A 154 -10.84 -18.87 -1.65
C ILE A 154 -11.71 -18.33 -0.52
N SER A 155 -11.15 -18.18 0.67
CA SER A 155 -11.80 -17.50 1.80
C SER A 155 -11.73 -15.98 1.63
N ILE A 156 -12.81 -15.28 1.96
CA ILE A 156 -12.85 -13.82 1.93
C ILE A 156 -13.02 -13.30 3.37
N SER A 157 -12.14 -12.39 3.75
CA SER A 157 -12.10 -11.78 5.07
C SER A 157 -12.26 -10.26 4.94
N LEU A 158 -13.45 -9.73 5.20
CA LEU A 158 -13.69 -8.29 5.11
C LEU A 158 -13.18 -7.59 6.39
N SER A 159 -12.22 -6.67 6.27
CA SER A 159 -11.81 -5.82 7.37
C SER A 159 -13.00 -4.97 7.83
N SER A 160 -13.13 -4.76 9.14
CA SER A 160 -14.05 -3.76 9.62
C SER A 160 -13.35 -2.40 9.63
N GLY A 161 -14.09 -1.30 9.42
CA GLY A 161 -13.54 0.05 9.59
C GLY A 161 -12.97 0.32 10.99
N TYR A 162 -13.22 -0.57 11.95
CA TYR A 162 -12.71 -0.55 13.32
C TYR A 162 -11.62 -1.60 13.61
N HIS A 163 -11.24 -2.46 12.65
CA HIS A 163 -10.16 -3.44 12.81
C HIS A 163 -8.98 -3.19 11.84
N PRO A 164 -8.39 -1.98 11.83
CA PRO A 164 -7.22 -1.71 10.99
C PRO A 164 -5.99 -2.54 11.40
N GLN A 165 -5.96 -3.02 12.65
CA GLN A 165 -4.73 -3.55 13.22
C GLN A 165 -4.35 -4.97 12.73
N SER A 166 -5.29 -5.83 12.34
CA SER A 166 -4.95 -7.19 11.88
C SER A 166 -4.28 -7.20 10.49
N ASN A 167 -4.49 -6.14 9.71
CA ASN A 167 -3.84 -5.90 8.42
C ASN A 167 -2.84 -4.73 8.47
N GLY A 168 -2.48 -4.25 9.66
CA GLY A 168 -1.72 -3.01 9.83
C GLY A 168 -0.36 -3.00 9.13
N GLN A 169 0.21 -4.15 8.79
CA GLN A 169 1.42 -4.24 7.96
C GLN A 169 1.15 -3.93 6.49
N ALA A 170 0.05 -4.42 5.91
CA ALA A 170 -0.35 -4.06 4.56
C ALA A 170 -0.83 -2.60 4.52
N GLU A 171 -1.55 -2.12 5.54
CA GLU A 171 -1.95 -0.71 5.63
C GLU A 171 -0.75 0.24 5.65
N ARG A 172 0.29 -0.07 6.44
CA ARG A 172 1.52 0.72 6.43
C ARG A 172 2.17 0.74 5.05
N LEU A 173 2.21 -0.41 4.37
CA LEU A 173 2.75 -0.49 3.01
C LEU A 173 1.91 0.36 2.03
N ASN A 174 0.58 0.27 2.10
CA ASN A 174 -0.33 1.06 1.26
C ASN A 174 -0.13 2.56 1.51
N GLN A 175 0.01 3.00 2.78
CA GLN A 175 0.31 4.39 3.13
C GLN A 175 1.67 4.85 2.58
N GLU A 176 2.70 3.99 2.65
CA GLU A 176 4.01 4.31 2.08
C GLU A 176 3.94 4.45 0.55
N ILE A 177 3.20 3.57 -0.12
CA ILE A 177 3.03 3.58 -1.58
C ILE A 177 2.23 4.82 -2.01
N GLY A 178 1.12 5.13 -1.35
CA GLY A 178 0.33 6.33 -1.66
C GLY A 178 1.14 7.61 -1.52
N ARG A 179 1.89 7.76 -0.42
CA ARG A 179 2.78 8.92 -0.22
C ARG A 179 3.85 9.02 -1.30
N PHE A 180 4.48 7.89 -1.66
CA PHE A 180 5.48 7.86 -2.71
C PHE A 180 4.90 8.33 -4.05
N LEU A 181 3.75 7.78 -4.45
CA LEU A 181 3.13 8.09 -5.74
C LEU A 181 2.67 9.56 -5.81
N ILE A 182 1.99 10.07 -4.77
CA ILE A 182 1.59 11.48 -4.70
C ILE A 182 2.82 12.39 -4.83
N SER A 183 3.88 12.08 -4.09
CA SER A 183 5.11 12.85 -4.12
C SER A 183 5.81 12.81 -5.47
N TYR A 184 5.81 11.66 -6.14
CA TYR A 184 6.42 11.49 -7.45
C TYR A 184 5.68 12.30 -8.51
N CYS A 185 4.35 12.21 -8.53
CA CYS A 185 3.51 12.92 -9.51
C CYS A 185 3.44 14.43 -9.26
N SER A 186 3.68 14.90 -8.03
CA SER A 186 3.71 16.34 -7.70
C SER A 186 5.01 17.04 -8.14
N MET A 187 5.97 16.31 -8.73
CA MET A 187 7.24 16.85 -9.25
C MET A 187 7.23 17.12 -10.76
N GLU A 188 6.18 16.70 -11.46
CA GLU A 188 5.94 17.00 -12.88
C GLU A 188 5.07 18.26 -13.03
#